data_AF-A0A924SBC9-F1
#
_entry.id   AF-A0A924SBC9-F1
#
_cell.length_a   1.000
_cell.length_b   1.000
_cell.length_c   1.000
_cell.angle_alpha   90.00
_cell.angle_beta   90.00
_cell.angle_gamma   90.00
#
_symmetry.space_group_name_H-M   'P 1'
#
loop_
_entity.id
_entity.type
_entity.pdbx_description
1 polymer ?
#
loop_
_entity_poly.entity_id
_entity_poly.type
_entity_poly.pdbx_seq_one_letter_code
_entity_poly.pdbx_strand_id
1 'polypeptide(L)'
;MRQVFEAFRLAYDQGRSQREIARALGLSQSTVNDYLRRFRGTGLPWPTPPEVDEAAVEARLFATDVPAARGRAAPEWATIHGELKHKGVTLELLWIEYKQ
;
A
#
# COMPACT_ATOMS: atom_id res chain seq x y z
N MET A 1 6.60 -13.73 4.01
CA MET A 1 7.03 -13.63 2.59
C MET A 1 8.57 -13.58 2.50
N ARG A 2 9.24 -14.75 2.40
CA ARG A 2 10.72 -14.85 2.38
C ARG A 2 11.45 -13.94 1.37
N GLN A 3 10.80 -13.56 0.27
CA GLN A 3 11.40 -12.71 -0.77
C GLN A 3 11.72 -11.28 -0.29
N VAL A 4 10.97 -10.74 0.67
CA VAL A 4 11.18 -9.37 1.18
C VAL A 4 12.49 -9.30 1.97
N PHE A 5 12.71 -10.27 2.87
CA PHE A 5 13.92 -10.36 3.68
C PHE A 5 15.15 -10.70 2.84
N GLU A 6 15.02 -11.57 1.84
CA GLU A 6 16.12 -11.81 0.89
C GLU A 6 16.46 -10.56 0.07
N ALA A 7 15.47 -9.74 -0.30
CA ALA A 7 15.73 -8.46 -0.96
C ALA A 7 16.54 -7.51 -0.07
N PHE A 8 16.25 -7.47 1.23
CA PHE A 8 17.00 -6.68 2.21
C PHE A 8 18.42 -7.21 2.40
N ARG A 9 18.58 -8.52 2.56
CA ARG A 9 19.89 -9.18 2.66
C ARG A 9 20.77 -8.87 1.45
N LEU A 10 20.23 -9.00 0.24
CA LEU A 10 20.98 -8.71 -0.99
C LEU A 10 21.32 -7.21 -1.13
N ALA A 11 20.43 -6.32 -0.68
CA ALA A 11 20.64 -4.88 -0.76
C ALA A 11 21.67 -4.37 0.27
N TYR A 12 21.52 -4.77 1.54
CA TYR A 12 22.27 -4.21 2.66
C TYR A 12 23.54 -5.01 2.99
N ASP A 13 23.50 -6.34 2.94
CA ASP A 13 24.67 -7.16 3.30
C ASP A 13 25.62 -7.33 2.11
N GLN A 14 25.07 -7.41 0.89
CA GLN A 14 25.85 -7.67 -0.33
C GLN A 14 25.99 -6.46 -1.26
N GLY A 15 25.32 -5.33 -0.96
CA GLY A 15 25.43 -4.11 -1.75
C GLY A 15 24.96 -4.26 -3.21
N ARG A 16 24.09 -5.23 -3.51
CA ARG A 16 23.63 -5.51 -4.88
C ARG A 16 22.74 -4.39 -5.41
N SER A 17 22.80 -4.15 -6.71
CA SER A 17 21.90 -3.21 -7.36
C SER A 17 20.46 -3.75 -7.38
N GLN A 18 19.46 -2.86 -7.36
CA GLN A 18 18.04 -3.25 -7.43
C GLN A 18 17.72 -4.15 -8.64
N ARG A 19 18.45 -3.97 -9.76
CA ARG A 19 18.31 -4.80 -10.97
C ARG A 19 18.85 -6.21 -10.79
N GLU A 20 19.95 -6.38 -10.07
CA GLU A 20 20.46 -7.73 -9.73
C GLU A 20 19.54 -8.44 -8.75
N ILE A 21 19.04 -7.72 -7.74
CA ILE A 21 18.08 -8.25 -6.76
C ILE A 21 16.79 -8.70 -7.44
N ALA A 22 16.24 -7.86 -8.32
CA ALA A 22 15.05 -8.17 -9.11
C ALA A 22 15.22 -9.47 -9.91
N ARG A 23 16.35 -9.60 -10.61
CA ARG A 23 16.69 -10.82 -11.37
C ARG A 23 16.86 -12.05 -10.46
N ALA A 24 17.53 -11.90 -9.33
CA ALA A 24 17.79 -13.00 -8.39
C ALA A 24 16.51 -13.55 -7.74
N LEU A 25 15.53 -12.68 -7.46
CA LEU A 25 14.29 -13.04 -6.77
C LEU A 25 13.10 -13.25 -7.71
N GLY A 26 13.27 -13.05 -9.03
CA GLY A 26 12.18 -13.13 -10.01
C GLY A 26 11.14 -12.02 -9.85
N LEU A 27 11.54 -10.86 -9.33
CA LEU A 27 10.69 -9.71 -9.07
C LEU A 27 10.92 -8.61 -10.10
N SER A 28 9.97 -7.67 -10.22
CA SER A 28 10.20 -6.45 -10.97
C SER A 28 11.11 -5.49 -10.18
N GLN A 29 11.89 -4.66 -10.88
CA GLN A 29 12.73 -3.65 -10.22
C GLN A 29 11.89 -2.66 -9.40
N SER A 30 10.68 -2.31 -9.85
CA SER A 30 9.76 -1.44 -9.13
C SER A 30 9.28 -2.08 -7.83
N THR A 31 9.05 -3.40 -7.80
CA THR A 31 8.72 -4.13 -6.56
C THR A 31 9.88 -4.07 -5.56
N VAL A 32 11.12 -4.31 -6.02
CA VAL A 32 12.32 -4.21 -5.15
C VAL A 32 12.47 -2.79 -4.61
N ASN A 33 12.27 -1.77 -5.45
CA ASN A 33 12.29 -0.38 -5.03
C ASN A 33 11.22 -0.11 -3.96
N ASP A 34 9.98 -0.56 -4.18
CA ASP A 34 8.87 -0.37 -3.25
C ASP A 34 9.15 -1.01 -1.88
N TYR A 35 9.71 -2.22 -1.85
CA TYR A 35 10.11 -2.88 -0.60
C TYR A 35 11.16 -2.06 0.16
N LEU A 36 12.24 -1.66 -0.52
CA LEU A 36 13.31 -0.87 0.11
C LEU A 36 12.81 0.50 0.58
N ARG A 37 11.93 1.14 -0.21
CA ARG A 37 11.32 2.43 0.13
C ARG A 37 10.43 2.30 1.37
N ARG A 38 9.54 1.32 1.41
CA ARG A 38 8.67 1.04 2.58
C ARG A 38 9.50 0.75 3.81
N PHE A 39 10.55 -0.06 3.68
CA PHE A 39 11.43 -0.41 4.80
C PHE A 39 12.10 0.82 5.40
N ARG A 40 12.64 1.71 4.55
CA ARG A 40 13.17 3.01 5.00
C ARG A 40 12.11 3.84 5.72
N GLY A 41 10.85 3.81 5.25
CA GLY A 41 9.72 4.48 5.89
C GLY A 41 9.37 3.94 7.28
N THR A 42 9.70 2.67 7.59
CA THR A 42 9.42 2.09 8.92
C THR A 42 10.33 2.61 10.03
N GLY A 43 11.51 3.15 9.67
CA GLY A 43 12.56 3.53 10.61
C GLY A 43 13.27 2.36 11.29
N LEU A 44 12.99 1.12 10.90
CA LEU A 44 13.63 -0.07 11.46
C LEU A 44 15.09 -0.18 10.98
N PRO A 45 16.04 -0.54 11.86
CA PRO A 45 17.40 -0.83 11.45
C PRO A 45 17.47 -2.17 10.70
N TRP A 46 18.46 -2.31 9.83
CA TRP A 46 18.88 -3.59 9.26
C TRP A 46 20.28 -3.95 9.80
N PRO A 47 20.53 -5.18 10.27
CA PRO A 47 19.56 -6.27 10.44
C PRO A 47 18.50 -5.93 11.50
N THR A 48 17.30 -6.50 11.34
CA THR A 48 16.21 -6.27 12.28
C THR A 48 16.53 -6.96 13.62
N PRO A 49 16.19 -6.34 14.77
CA PRO A 49 16.41 -6.94 16.08
C PRO A 49 15.67 -8.27 16.21
N PRO A 50 16.20 -9.26 16.96
CA PRO A 50 15.58 -10.57 17.13
C PRO A 50 14.20 -10.52 17.79
N GLU A 51 13.84 -9.41 18.42
CA GLU A 51 12.52 -9.15 19.00
C GLU A 51 11.45 -8.83 17.94
N VAL A 52 11.85 -8.53 16.69
CA VAL A 52 10.95 -8.18 15.59
C VAL A 52 10.81 -9.35 14.64
N ASP A 53 9.67 -10.03 14.69
CA ASP A 53 9.36 -11.15 13.80
C ASP A 53 9.18 -10.70 12.34
N GLU A 54 9.45 -11.60 11.38
CA GLU A 54 9.28 -11.38 9.94
C GLU A 54 7.84 -10.95 9.62
N ALA A 55 6.86 -11.56 10.29
CA ALA A 55 5.45 -11.18 10.15
C ALA A 55 5.17 -9.73 10.62
N ALA A 56 5.85 -9.27 11.68
CA ALA A 56 5.67 -7.92 12.20
C ALA A 56 6.28 -6.85 11.28
N VAL A 57 7.45 -7.15 10.68
CA VAL A 57 8.05 -6.29 9.66
C VAL A 57 7.14 -6.19 8.44
N GLU A 58 6.63 -7.33 7.96
CA GLU A 58 5.71 -7.36 6.83
C GLU A 58 4.44 -6.56 7.10
N ALA A 59 3.83 -6.76 8.28
CA ALA A 59 2.66 -6.00 8.69
C ALA A 59 2.92 -4.49 8.70
N ARG A 60 4.14 -4.05 9.02
CA ARG A 60 4.52 -2.63 9.04
C ARG A 60 4.87 -2.07 7.65
N LEU A 61 5.44 -2.89 6.76
CA LEU A 61 5.72 -2.52 5.36
C LEU A 61 4.45 -2.37 4.53
N PHE A 62 3.47 -3.25 4.78
CA PHE A 62 2.20 -3.31 4.06
C PHE A 62 1.03 -2.84 4.93
N ALA A 63 1.32 -2.21 6.07
CA ALA A 63 0.35 -1.45 6.84
C ALA A 63 -0.32 -0.51 5.84
N THR A 64 -1.63 -0.69 5.68
CA THR A 64 -2.38 0.06 4.69
C THR A 64 -2.49 1.49 5.21
N ASP A 65 -1.52 2.33 4.85
CA ASP A 65 -1.56 3.79 4.96
C ASP A 65 -2.54 4.38 3.92
N VAL A 66 -3.57 3.63 3.51
CA VAL A 66 -4.79 4.29 3.09
C VAL A 66 -5.36 4.79 4.40
N PRO A 67 -5.34 6.10 4.71
CA PRO A 67 -6.24 6.61 5.73
C PRO A 67 -7.61 6.11 5.29
N ALA A 68 -8.14 5.09 5.97
CA ALA A 68 -9.42 4.48 5.63
C ALA A 68 -10.44 5.60 5.67
N ALA A 69 -10.72 6.23 4.51
CA ALA A 69 -11.09 7.63 4.36
C ALA A 69 -11.57 8.23 5.69
N ARG A 70 -10.64 8.59 6.59
CA ARG A 70 -10.99 8.76 8.01
C ARG A 70 -11.92 9.96 8.09
N GLY A 71 -13.21 9.70 8.26
CA GLY A 71 -14.25 10.71 8.42
C GLY A 71 -15.11 11.04 7.21
N ARG A 72 -15.03 10.35 6.06
CA ARG A 72 -16.14 10.45 5.09
C ARG A 72 -17.29 9.57 5.58
N ALA A 73 -18.33 10.21 6.09
CA ALA A 73 -19.61 9.56 6.30
C ALA A 73 -20.01 8.85 5.00
N ALA A 74 -20.41 7.59 5.10
CA ALA A 74 -21.02 6.92 3.97
C ALA A 74 -22.28 7.72 3.59
N PRO A 75 -22.56 7.93 2.30
CA PRO A 75 -23.81 8.55 1.92
C PRO A 75 -24.99 7.69 2.35
N GLU A 76 -26.12 8.32 2.65
CA GLU A 76 -27.39 7.63 2.86
C GLU A 76 -27.87 7.03 1.52
N TRP A 77 -27.52 5.76 1.29
CA TRP A 77 -27.76 5.08 0.01
C TRP A 77 -29.24 4.99 -0.36
N ALA A 78 -30.14 4.97 0.62
CA ALA A 78 -31.58 4.99 0.39
C ALA A 78 -32.02 6.29 -0.32
N THR A 79 -31.45 7.42 0.07
CA THR A 79 -31.70 8.74 -0.54
C THR A 79 -31.17 8.78 -1.97
N ILE A 80 -29.90 8.40 -2.17
CA ILE A 80 -29.27 8.34 -3.51
C ILE A 80 -30.06 7.44 -4.46
N HIS A 81 -30.47 6.26 -3.98
CA HIS A 81 -31.26 5.32 -4.78
C HIS A 81 -32.67 5.85 -5.09
N GLY A 82 -33.24 6.71 -4.22
CA GLY A 82 -34.46 7.44 -4.51
C GLY A 82 -34.26 8.47 -5.62
N GLU A 83 -33.19 9.26 -5.53
CA GLU A 83 -32.88 10.34 -6.49
C GLU A 83 -32.58 9.81 -7.90
N LEU A 84 -31.88 8.68 -7.99
CA LEU A 84 -31.60 8.01 -9.27
C LEU A 84 -32.85 7.54 -10.04
N LYS A 85 -34.03 7.48 -9.39
CA LYS A 85 -35.28 7.12 -10.08
C LYS A 85 -35.87 8.28 -10.88
N HIS A 86 -35.40 9.51 -10.69
CA HIS A 86 -35.87 10.66 -11.44
C HIS A 86 -35.32 10.64 -12.87
N LYS A 87 -36.17 11.05 -13.82
CA LYS A 87 -35.82 11.05 -15.25
C LYS A 87 -34.63 11.99 -15.50
N GLY A 88 -33.55 11.43 -16.03
CA GLY A 88 -32.35 12.18 -16.39
C GLY A 88 -31.33 12.35 -15.25
N VAL A 89 -31.60 11.82 -14.06
CA VAL A 89 -30.62 11.82 -12.96
C VAL A 89 -29.60 10.69 -13.18
N THR A 90 -28.33 11.03 -12.98
CA THR A 90 -27.20 10.10 -13.08
C THR A 90 -26.34 10.19 -11.83
N LEU A 91 -25.55 9.15 -11.55
CA LEU A 91 -24.58 9.18 -10.45
C LEU A 91 -23.56 10.32 -10.59
N GLU A 92 -23.20 10.67 -11.84
CA GLU A 92 -22.31 11.80 -12.13
C GLU A 92 -22.96 13.14 -11.75
N LEU A 93 -24.24 13.35 -12.12
CA LEU A 93 -24.99 14.54 -11.74
C LEU A 93 -25.09 14.69 -10.22
N LEU A 94 -25.50 13.62 -9.52
CA LEU A 94 -25.58 13.62 -8.05
C LEU A 94 -24.21 13.89 -7.40
N TRP A 95 -23.14 13.34 -7.97
CA TRP A 95 -21.78 13.60 -7.47
C TRP A 95 -21.37 15.07 -7.67
N ILE A 96 -21.72 15.69 -8.79
CA ILE A 96 -21.45 17.12 -9.03
C ILE A 96 -22.24 17.98 -8.02
N GLU A 97 -23.51 17.64 -7.77
CA GLU A 97 -24.39 18.37 -6.85
C GLU A 97 -23.92 18.25 -5.39
N TYR A 98 -23.59 17.05 -4.91
CA TYR A 98 -23.12 16.83 -3.53
C TYR A 98 -21.69 17.31 -3.25
N LYS A 99 -20.93 17.62 -4.30
CA LYS A 99 -19.54 18.13 -4.17
C LYS A 99 -19.49 19.65 -3.99
N GLN A 100 -20.49 20.39 -4.45
CA GLN A 100 -20.58 21.86 -4.26
C GLN A 100 -20.92 22.20 -2.81
#